data_AF-A0A2N1J0S6-F1
#
_entry.id   AF-A0A2N1J0S6-F1
#
_cell.length_a   1.000
_cell.length_b   1.000
_cell.length_c   1.000
_cell.angle_alpha   90.00
_cell.angle_beta   90.00
_cell.angle_gamma   90.00
#
_symmetry.space_group_name_H-M   'P 1'
#
loop_
_entity.id
_entity.type
_entity.pdbx_description
1 polymer ?
#
loop_
_entity_poly.entity_id
_entity_poly.type
_entity_poly.pdbx_seq_one_letter_code
_entity_poly.pdbx_strand_id
1 'polypeptide(L)'
;MLKEKTLDFIKKQIIDLNDFTYTIEEDEQYIHAIFTEALGKKIEKEFTFKLLNDTLYMHSIDFGWKPVQKGAANKYFWIDLLKED
;
A
#
# COMPACT_ATOMS: atom_id res chain seq x y z
N MET A 1 10.74 -11.04 4.94
CA MET A 1 9.31 -11.40 5.00
C MET A 1 8.35 -10.21 4.93
N LEU A 2 8.39 -9.22 5.83
CA LEU A 2 7.48 -8.05 5.74
C LEU A 2 7.63 -7.32 4.39
N LYS A 3 8.86 -6.93 4.04
CA LYS A 3 9.18 -6.28 2.75
C LYS A 3 8.72 -7.07 1.54
N GLU A 4 9.02 -8.37 1.50
CA GLU A 4 8.60 -9.24 0.41
C GLU A 4 7.08 -9.31 0.29
N LYS A 5 6.36 -9.46 1.41
CA LYS A 5 4.89 -9.48 1.45
C LYS A 5 4.28 -8.13 1.02
N THR A 6 4.88 -7.00 1.43
CA THR A 6 4.44 -5.65 1.02
C THR A 6 4.64 -5.44 -0.47
N LEU A 7 5.83 -5.75 -1.00
CA LEU A 7 6.13 -5.61 -2.42
C LEU A 7 5.25 -6.53 -3.29
N ASP A 8 5.05 -7.78 -2.86
CA ASP A 8 4.14 -8.71 -3.55
C ASP A 8 2.69 -8.18 -3.57
N PHE A 9 2.22 -7.60 -2.45
CA PHE A 9 0.90 -6.98 -2.38
C PHE A 9 0.76 -5.81 -3.35
N ILE A 10 1.68 -4.83 -3.30
CA ILE A 10 1.67 -3.64 -4.16
C ILE A 10 1.76 -4.07 -5.63
N LYS A 11 2.72 -4.94 -5.96
CA LYS A 11 2.91 -5.45 -7.32
C LYS A 11 1.62 -6.06 -7.86
N LYS A 12 0.94 -6.91 -7.07
CA LYS A 12 -0.35 -7.51 -7.47
C LYS A 12 -1.46 -6.49 -7.72
N GLN A 13 -1.45 -5.36 -7.02
CA GLN A 13 -2.44 -4.31 -7.28
C GLN A 13 -2.13 -3.63 -8.63
N ILE A 14 -0.87 -3.30 -8.91
CA ILE A 14 -0.53 -2.40 -10.02
C ILE A 14 -0.04 -3.11 -11.30
N ILE A 15 -0.04 -4.45 -11.33
CA ILE A 15 0.71 -5.27 -12.31
C ILE A 15 0.39 -4.99 -13.78
N ASP A 16 -0.75 -4.36 -14.08
CA ASP A 16 -1.23 -4.10 -15.44
C ASP A 16 -1.34 -2.61 -15.80
N LEU A 17 -0.89 -1.70 -14.93
CA LEU A 17 -1.25 -0.29 -15.07
C LEU A 17 -0.10 0.67 -15.42
N ASN A 18 1.17 0.22 -15.36
CA ASN A 18 2.43 0.90 -15.78
C ASN A 18 2.72 2.35 -15.31
N ASP A 19 1.73 3.09 -14.81
CA ASP A 19 1.80 4.52 -14.49
C ASP A 19 1.77 4.74 -12.98
N PHE A 20 2.68 4.07 -12.25
CA PHE A 20 2.80 4.18 -10.79
C PHE A 20 4.24 4.47 -10.39
N THR A 21 4.43 5.50 -9.56
CA THR A 21 5.72 5.80 -8.93
C THR A 21 5.56 5.74 -7.42
N TYR A 22 6.36 4.90 -6.77
CA TYR A 22 6.41 4.83 -5.31
C TYR A 22 7.82 4.50 -4.82
N THR A 23 8.13 4.95 -3.61
CA THR A 23 9.32 4.55 -2.86
C THR A 23 8.91 3.72 -1.64
N ILE A 24 9.87 2.94 -1.15
CA ILE A 24 9.70 2.14 0.06
C ILE A 24 10.76 2.56 1.06
N GLU A 25 10.32 2.88 2.27
CA GLU A 25 11.17 3.15 3.42
C GLU A 25 10.91 2.09 4.49
N GLU A 26 11.98 1.63 5.14
CA GLU A 26 11.91 0.63 6.21
C GLU A 26 12.18 1.31 7.55
N ASP A 27 11.27 1.13 8.50
CA ASP A 27 11.39 1.67 9.85
C ASP A 27 11.08 0.58 10.89
N GLU A 28 12.12 0.00 11.47
CA GLU A 28 12.05 -1.09 12.45
C GLU A 28 11.07 -2.23 12.08
N GLN A 29 9.82 -2.14 12.55
CA GLN A 29 8.74 -3.13 12.37
C GLN A 29 7.73 -2.73 11.30
N TYR A 30 7.97 -1.61 10.62
CA TYR A 30 7.10 -0.97 9.65
C TYR A 30 7.77 -0.82 8.29
N ILE A 31 6.92 -0.73 7.27
CA ILE A 31 7.32 -0.34 5.92
C ILE A 31 6.39 0.79 5.47
N HIS A 32 6.98 1.88 5.01
CA HIS A 32 6.24 3.01 4.45
C HIS A 32 6.34 2.94 2.93
N ALA A 33 5.18 2.92 2.26
CA ALA A 33 5.09 3.05 0.82
C ALA A 33 4.55 4.43 0.48
N ILE A 34 5.37 5.22 -0.17
CA ILE A 34 5.06 6.61 -0.52
C ILE A 34 4.82 6.67 -2.02
N PHE A 35 3.57 6.91 -2.42
CA PHE A 35 3.17 7.03 -3.81
C PHE A 35 3.18 8.49 -4.22
N THR A 36 3.88 8.79 -5.32
CA THR A 36 4.02 10.15 -5.88
C THR A 36 3.33 10.30 -7.24
N GLU A 37 3.02 9.17 -7.89
CA GLU A 37 2.26 9.14 -9.14
C GLU A 37 1.38 7.88 -9.20
N ALA A 38 0.14 8.04 -9.64
CA ALA A 38 -0.78 6.96 -9.97
C ALA A 38 -1.64 7.34 -11.18
N LEU A 39 -1.69 6.46 -12.19
CA LEU A 39 -2.49 6.63 -13.41
C LEU A 39 -2.23 7.97 -14.12
N GLY A 40 -0.96 8.39 -14.18
CA GLY A 40 -0.53 9.64 -14.82
C GLY A 40 -0.90 10.92 -14.05
N LYS A 41 -1.45 10.79 -12.84
CA LYS A 41 -1.69 11.91 -11.93
C LYS A 41 -0.63 11.95 -10.84
N LYS A 42 -0.13 13.14 -10.52
CA LYS A 42 0.64 13.38 -9.31
C LYS A 42 -0.27 13.24 -8.09
N ILE A 43 0.16 12.45 -7.13
CA ILE A 43 -0.51 12.23 -5.86
C ILE A 43 0.53 12.28 -4.73
N GLU A 44 0.08 12.39 -3.49
CA GLU A 44 0.94 12.25 -2.32
C GLU A 44 0.20 11.38 -1.29
N LYS A 45 0.45 10.08 -1.35
CA LYS A 45 -0.23 9.10 -0.48
C LYS A 45 0.79 8.19 0.18
N GLU A 46 0.64 8.02 1.49
CA GLU A 46 1.48 7.12 2.27
C GLU A 46 0.65 5.96 2.83
N PHE A 47 1.18 4.75 2.69
CA PHE A 47 0.67 3.57 3.35
C PHE A 47 1.74 2.96 4.26
N THR A 48 1.39 2.73 5.51
CA THR A 48 2.27 2.00 6.44
C THR A 48 1.87 0.54 6.50
N PHE A 49 2.84 -0.36 6.45
CA PHE A 49 2.63 -1.80 6.51
C PHE A 49 3.30 -2.41 7.72
N LYS A 50 2.67 -3.42 8.30
CA LYS A 50 3.27 -4.26 9.35
C LYS A 50 2.84 -5.71 9.22
N LEU A 51 3.63 -6.60 9.78
CA LEU A 51 3.32 -8.03 9.84
C LEU A 51 2.94 -8.42 11.26
N LEU A 52 1.77 -9.01 11.43
CA LEU A 52 1.32 -9.53 12.73
C LEU A 52 0.73 -10.93 12.52
N ASN A 53 1.28 -11.94 13.20
CA ASN A 53 0.84 -13.34 13.10
C ASN A 53 0.65 -13.77 11.63
N ASP A 54 1.69 -13.56 10.83
CA ASP A 54 1.73 -13.82 9.38
C ASP A 54 0.76 -13.03 8.49
N THR A 55 -0.10 -12.20 9.07
CA THR A 55 -1.06 -11.37 8.34
C THR A 55 -0.43 -10.01 8.06
N LEU A 56 -0.37 -9.64 6.77
CA LEU A 56 0.03 -8.29 6.37
C LEU A 56 -1.12 -7.31 6.64
N TYR A 57 -0.82 -6.26 7.39
CA TYR A 57 -1.71 -5.14 7.61
C TYR A 57 -1.19 -3.91 6.88
N MET A 58 -2.13 -3.13 6.34
CA MET A 58 -1.90 -1.82 5.75
C MET A 58 -2.63 -0.78 6.61
N HIS A 59 -1.97 0.33 6.88
CA HIS A 59 -2.54 1.53 7.47
C HIS A 59 -2.57 2.63 6.43
N SER A 60 -3.64 3.41 6.49
CA SER A 60 -3.74 4.67 5.79
C SER A 60 -4.48 5.67 6.67
N ILE A 61 -4.38 6.95 6.35
CA ILE A 61 -4.99 8.02 7.16
C ILE A 61 -6.52 7.85 7.22
N ASP A 62 -7.17 7.52 6.10
CA ASP A 62 -8.63 7.45 6.05
C ASP A 62 -9.23 6.16 6.64
N PHE A 63 -8.51 5.04 6.60
CA PHE A 63 -9.07 3.73 6.93
C PHE A 63 -8.42 3.03 8.13
N GLY A 64 -7.30 3.55 8.63
CA GLY A 64 -6.53 2.93 9.69
C GLY A 64 -6.02 1.53 9.32
N TRP A 65 -5.72 0.69 10.32
CA TRP A 65 -5.16 -0.65 10.09
C TRP A 65 -6.20 -1.63 9.51
N LYS A 66 -5.93 -2.16 8.31
CA LYS A 66 -6.71 -3.19 7.62
C LYS A 66 -5.84 -4.38 7.24
N PRO A 67 -6.31 -5.63 7.41
CA PRO A 67 -5.62 -6.81 6.89
C PRO A 67 -5.80 -6.86 5.36
N VAL A 68 -4.71 -7.05 4.60
CA VAL A 68 -4.76 -6.99 3.12
C VAL A 68 -4.54 -8.34 2.42
N GLN A 69 -4.09 -9.37 3.14
CA GLN A 69 -3.86 -10.71 2.58
C GLN A 69 -5.08 -11.64 2.60
N LYS A 70 -6.20 -11.24 3.22
CA LYS A 70 -7.44 -12.05 3.31
C LYS A 70 -8.65 -11.26 2.79
N GLY A 71 -9.12 -11.58 1.58
CA GLY A 71 -10.41 -11.12 1.05
C GLY A 71 -10.40 -9.77 0.33
N ALA A 72 -11.57 -9.13 0.26
CA ALA A 72 -11.86 -7.91 -0.51
C ALA A 72 -11.32 -6.59 0.08
N ALA A 73 -10.45 -6.66 1.09
CA ALA A 73 -9.95 -5.49 1.82
C ALA A 73 -8.89 -4.70 1.03
N ASN A 74 -8.35 -5.25 -0.05
CA ASN A 74 -7.50 -4.50 -0.98
C ASN A 74 -8.24 -3.32 -1.65
N LYS A 75 -9.58 -3.28 -1.64
CA LYS A 75 -10.33 -2.10 -2.11
C LYS A 75 -9.97 -0.83 -1.35
N TYR A 76 -9.58 -0.93 -0.07
CA TYR A 76 -9.19 0.23 0.73
C TYR A 76 -7.91 0.88 0.20
N PHE A 77 -6.98 0.07 -0.34
CA PHE A 77 -5.80 0.58 -1.03
C PHE A 77 -6.20 1.48 -2.20
N TRP A 78 -7.09 0.98 -3.07
CA TRP A 78 -7.53 1.74 -4.25
C TRP A 78 -8.34 2.98 -3.91
N ILE A 79 -9.26 2.88 -2.95
CA ILE A 79 -10.08 4.01 -2.54
C ILE A 79 -9.20 5.13 -2.01
N ASP A 80 -8.24 4.83 -1.13
CA ASP A 80 -7.40 5.86 -0.53
C ASP A 80 -6.37 6.42 -1.53
N LEU A 81 -5.74 5.54 -2.32
CA LEU A 81 -4.72 5.94 -3.30
C LEU A 81 -5.28 6.90 -4.37
N LEU A 82 -6.53 6.67 -4.79
CA LEU A 82 -7.18 7.44 -5.86
C LEU A 82 -8.12 8.54 -5.34
N LYS A 83 -8.29 8.66 -4.02
CA LYS A 83 -9.11 9.73 -3.43
C LYS A 83 -8.37 11.05 -3.57
N GLU A 84 -9.02 11.99 -4.23
CA GLU A 84 -8.60 13.40 -4.26
C GLU A 84 -8.77 14.00 -2.86
N ASP A 85 -7.77 14.77 -2.41
CA ASP A 85 -7.78 15.44 -1.10
C ASP A 85 -8.79 16.59 -1.02
#